data_AF-A0A504Z508-F1
#
_entry.id   AF-A0A504Z508-F1
#
_cell.length_a   1.000
_cell.length_b   1.000
_cell.length_c   1.000
_cell.angle_alpha   90.00
_cell.angle_beta   90.00
_cell.angle_gamma   90.00
#
_symmetry.space_group_name_H-M   'P 1'
#
loop_
_entity.id
_entity.type
_entity.pdbx_description
1 polymer ?
#
loop_
_entity_poly.entity_id
_entity_poly.type
_entity_poly.pdbx_seq_one_letter_code
_entity_poly.pdbx_strand_id
1 'polypeptide(L)'
;MVVIRYPIVTASGSLNVPVSKGVSKMQEEMIKQLEVVDLEFRTYKERRIQPSTRENPNLVGSALERQVSTCVCYPDTHYVRYMVLYRDLPMRCQCGHWFKLIDMDRFEQEREKHWQKIKDEPENAKLLQQLTDTENELNRLMEKGKDIKRTSPGADDLLEALANQWEKLKTTYAAIRRKMELP
;
A
#
# COMPACT_ATOMS: atom_id res chain seq x y z
N MET A 1 1.58 -11.91 5.27
CA MET A 1 1.31 -10.78 4.35
C MET A 1 0.34 -11.27 3.30
N VAL A 2 -0.83 -10.65 3.22
CA VAL A 2 -1.86 -10.99 2.24
C VAL A 2 -1.30 -10.64 0.87
N VAL A 3 -0.85 -11.66 0.13
CA VAL A 3 -0.67 -11.55 -1.31
C VAL A 3 -2.08 -11.38 -1.85
N ILE A 4 -2.44 -10.17 -2.27
CA ILE A 4 -3.72 -9.89 -2.93
C ILE A 4 -3.65 -10.58 -4.30
N ARG A 5 -3.96 -11.87 -4.32
CA ARG A 5 -4.44 -12.55 -5.51
C ARG A 5 -5.95 -12.34 -5.51
N TYR A 6 -6.49 -11.75 -6.56
CA TYR A 6 -7.92 -11.76 -6.83
C TYR A 6 -8.37 -13.22 -7.00
N PRO A 7 -9.27 -13.74 -6.15
CA PRO A 7 -10.45 -14.40 -6.73
C PRO A 7 -11.75 -14.36 -5.90
N ILE A 8 -12.84 -14.48 -6.66
CA ILE A 8 -14.20 -15.04 -6.48
C ILE A 8 -14.69 -15.38 -5.04
N VAL A 9 -15.91 -14.87 -4.79
CA VAL A 9 -16.77 -14.75 -3.59
C VAL A 9 -17.07 -16.05 -2.79
N THR A 10 -16.96 -16.00 -1.45
CA THR A 10 -18.03 -16.35 -0.46
C THR A 10 -17.68 -15.86 0.97
N ALA A 11 -18.70 -15.58 1.78
CA ALA A 11 -18.63 -14.75 2.99
C ALA A 11 -18.19 -15.49 4.28
N SER A 12 -17.23 -14.90 5.01
CA SER A 12 -17.07 -15.13 6.46
C SER A 12 -16.53 -13.87 7.15
N GLY A 13 -17.10 -13.49 8.30
CA GLY A 13 -16.91 -12.18 8.95
C GLY A 13 -15.63 -11.99 9.75
N SER A 14 -14.53 -12.67 9.43
CA SER A 14 -13.21 -12.45 10.05
C SER A 14 -12.31 -11.64 9.12
N LEU A 15 -11.40 -10.82 9.64
CA LEU A 15 -10.33 -10.22 8.84
C LEU A 15 -9.23 -11.24 8.46
N ASN A 16 -9.14 -12.34 9.20
CA ASN A 16 -8.12 -13.40 9.06
C ASN A 16 -8.63 -14.63 8.29
N VAL A 17 -9.57 -14.44 7.36
CA VAL A 17 -10.05 -15.54 6.51
C VAL A 17 -8.95 -15.90 5.51
N PRO A 18 -8.52 -17.17 5.44
CA PRO A 18 -7.59 -17.60 4.41
C PRO A 18 -8.19 -17.29 3.02
N VAL A 19 -7.38 -16.65 2.16
CA VAL A 19 -7.77 -16.17 0.80
C VAL A 19 -8.37 -17.28 -0.09
N SER A 20 -8.25 -18.54 0.30
CA SER A 20 -8.85 -19.70 -0.36
C SER A 20 -10.39 -19.72 -0.41
N LYS A 21 -11.11 -18.91 0.39
CA LYS A 21 -12.59 -18.90 0.46
C LYS A 21 -13.25 -17.59 0.00
N GLY A 22 -12.47 -16.67 -0.57
CA GLY A 22 -12.93 -15.33 -0.91
C GLY A 22 -12.87 -14.37 0.28
N VAL A 23 -13.01 -13.07 -0.01
CA VAL A 23 -13.03 -12.00 1.00
C VAL A 23 -14.46 -11.68 1.43
N SER A 24 -14.64 -11.30 2.69
CA SER A 24 -15.90 -10.81 3.23
C SER A 24 -16.22 -9.41 2.71
N LYS A 25 -17.50 -8.98 2.74
CA LYS A 25 -17.86 -7.59 2.36
C LYS A 25 -17.09 -6.54 3.16
N MET A 26 -16.77 -6.83 4.42
CA MET A 26 -15.98 -5.95 5.27
C MET A 26 -14.51 -5.92 4.84
N GLN A 27 -13.95 -7.07 4.43
CA GLN A 27 -12.61 -7.13 3.85
C GLN A 27 -12.55 -6.45 2.47
N GLU A 28 -13.59 -6.58 1.63
CA GLU A 28 -13.69 -5.85 0.35
C GLU A 28 -13.70 -4.34 0.57
N GLU A 29 -14.52 -3.87 1.52
CA GLU A 29 -14.58 -2.46 1.88
C GLU A 29 -13.25 -1.97 2.46
N MET A 30 -12.58 -2.80 3.28
CA MET A 30 -11.22 -2.52 3.75
C MET A 30 -10.26 -2.31 2.58
N ILE A 31 -10.23 -3.25 1.64
CA ILE A 31 -9.33 -3.21 0.49
C ILE A 31 -9.57 -1.94 -0.31
N LYS A 32 -10.82 -1.58 -0.59
CA LYS A 32 -11.16 -0.32 -1.29
C LYS A 32 -10.66 0.91 -0.55
N GLN A 33 -10.86 0.97 0.76
CA GLN A 33 -10.37 2.09 1.57
C GLN A 33 -8.83 2.15 1.60
N LEU A 34 -8.16 1.00 1.66
CA LEU A 34 -6.70 0.94 1.59
C LEU A 34 -6.15 1.32 0.21
N GLU A 35 -6.84 0.94 -0.88
CA GLU A 35 -6.51 1.35 -2.25
C GLU A 35 -6.60 2.88 -2.40
N VAL A 36 -7.65 3.51 -1.87
CA VAL A 36 -7.78 4.97 -1.87
C VAL A 36 -6.61 5.63 -1.15
N VAL A 37 -6.25 5.14 0.04
CA VAL A 37 -5.12 5.67 0.81
C VAL A 37 -3.79 5.51 0.05
N ASP A 38 -3.60 4.39 -0.66
CA ASP A 38 -2.41 4.15 -1.48
C ASP A 38 -2.36 5.06 -2.71
N LEU A 39 -3.49 5.29 -3.38
CA LEU A 39 -3.61 6.17 -4.54
C LEU A 39 -3.39 7.65 -4.17
N GLU A 40 -4.03 8.13 -3.09
CA GLU A 40 -3.82 9.48 -2.58
C GLU A 40 -2.35 9.74 -2.31
N PHE A 41 -1.66 8.78 -1.66
CA PHE A 41 -0.23 8.90 -1.40
C PHE A 41 0.61 8.99 -2.68
N ARG A 42 0.34 8.15 -3.68
CA ARG A 42 1.10 8.14 -4.96
C ARG A 42 0.96 9.45 -5.73
N THR A 43 -0.16 10.15 -5.58
CA THR A 43 -0.46 11.35 -6.38
C THR A 43 0.30 12.59 -5.91
N TYR A 44 0.66 12.65 -4.62
CA TYR A 44 1.29 13.83 -4.00
C TYR A 44 2.75 13.62 -3.57
N LYS A 45 3.30 12.42 -3.68
CA LYS A 45 4.69 12.17 -3.24
C LYS A 45 5.69 12.52 -4.33
N GLU A 46 6.62 13.39 -4.00
CA GLU A 46 7.87 13.51 -4.73
C GLU A 46 8.66 12.20 -4.57
N ARG A 47 8.83 11.46 -5.68
CA ARG A 47 9.64 10.23 -5.66
C ARG A 47 11.08 10.64 -5.41
N ARG A 48 11.67 10.10 -4.33
CA ARG A 48 13.13 10.17 -4.17
C ARG A 48 13.74 9.41 -5.35
N ILE A 49 14.76 10.01 -5.96
CA ILE A 49 15.45 9.42 -7.09
C ILE A 49 16.73 8.81 -6.54
N GLN A 50 16.93 7.51 -6.75
CA GLN A 50 18.19 6.88 -6.38
C GLN A 50 19.22 6.98 -7.50
N PRO A 51 20.52 6.92 -7.13
CA PRO A 51 21.56 6.54 -8.07
C PRO A 51 21.15 5.29 -8.85
N SER A 52 21.16 5.40 -10.17
CA SER A 52 20.68 4.35 -11.06
C SER A 52 21.55 4.26 -12.31
N THR A 53 21.52 3.09 -12.93
CA THR A 53 22.20 2.82 -14.19
C THR A 53 21.19 2.35 -15.23
N ARG A 54 21.63 2.17 -16.47
CA ARG A 54 20.77 1.63 -17.52
C ARG A 54 20.28 0.22 -17.18
N GLU A 55 21.14 -0.57 -16.55
CA GLU A 55 20.89 -1.95 -16.13
C GLU A 55 20.06 -2.03 -14.84
N ASN A 56 20.21 -1.04 -13.96
CA ASN A 56 19.44 -0.88 -12.73
C ASN A 56 18.73 0.49 -12.67
N PRO A 57 17.66 0.69 -13.47
CA PRO A 57 16.93 1.95 -13.55
C PRO A 57 15.93 2.11 -12.40
N ASN A 58 15.53 3.34 -12.11
CA ASN A 58 14.39 3.63 -11.23
C ASN A 58 13.09 3.16 -11.92
N LEU A 59 12.34 2.28 -11.25
CA LEU A 59 11.16 1.67 -11.85
C LEU A 59 9.92 2.54 -11.68
N VAL A 60 9.10 2.61 -12.74
CA VAL A 60 7.82 3.32 -12.75
C VAL A 60 6.74 2.32 -13.13
N GLY A 61 5.82 2.02 -12.21
CA GLY A 61 4.65 1.18 -12.50
C GLY A 61 3.56 1.95 -13.24
N SER A 62 2.99 1.34 -14.28
CA SER A 62 1.81 1.85 -14.98
C SER A 62 1.01 0.72 -15.62
N ALA A 63 -0.31 0.91 -15.75
CA ALA A 63 -1.14 0.05 -16.58
C ALA A 63 -0.98 0.36 -18.09
N LEU A 64 -0.44 1.54 -18.44
CA LEU A 64 -0.33 2.02 -19.81
C LEU A 64 0.98 1.57 -20.48
N GLU A 65 1.01 1.56 -21.81
CA GLU A 65 2.21 1.27 -22.61
C GLU A 65 3.22 2.44 -22.63
N ARG A 66 2.74 3.64 -22.33
CA ARG A 66 3.56 4.85 -22.18
C ARG A 66 2.99 5.75 -21.10
N GLN A 67 3.86 6.46 -20.39
CA GLN A 67 3.47 7.41 -19.36
C GLN A 67 4.42 8.60 -19.33
N VAL A 68 3.87 9.80 -19.12
CA VAL A 68 4.68 10.97 -18.77
C VAL A 68 5.15 10.82 -17.34
N SER A 69 6.46 10.78 -17.13
CA SER A 69 7.10 10.77 -15.82
C SER A 69 7.79 12.11 -15.58
N THR A 70 7.86 12.50 -14.31
CA THR A 70 8.60 13.66 -13.85
C THR A 70 9.91 13.25 -13.18
N CYS A 71 10.92 14.09 -13.29
CA CYS A 71 12.18 13.97 -12.56
C CYS A 71 12.55 15.34 -11.98
N VAL A 72 12.57 15.43 -10.65
CA VAL A 72 13.13 16.57 -9.93
C VAL A 72 14.61 16.29 -9.72
N CYS A 73 15.45 16.89 -10.56
CA CYS A 73 16.87 16.51 -10.67
C CYS A 73 17.66 16.84 -9.40
N TYR A 74 17.31 17.94 -8.74
CA TYR A 74 17.95 18.39 -7.52
C TYR A 74 16.88 18.97 -6.58
N PRO A 75 16.97 18.75 -5.25
CA PRO A 75 15.98 19.24 -4.29
C PRO A 75 15.72 20.76 -4.39
N ASP A 76 16.76 21.54 -4.71
CA ASP A 76 16.68 23.01 -4.76
C ASP A 76 16.31 23.55 -6.16
N THR A 77 16.02 22.68 -7.13
CA THR A 77 15.62 23.14 -8.48
C THR A 77 14.15 23.49 -8.57
N HIS A 78 13.87 24.68 -9.11
CA HIS A 78 12.50 25.20 -9.31
C HIS A 78 11.86 24.74 -10.64
N TYR A 79 12.44 23.74 -11.30
CA TYR A 79 11.92 23.21 -12.55
C TYR A 79 11.88 21.69 -12.52
N VAL A 80 10.81 21.14 -13.08
CA VAL A 80 10.60 19.69 -13.21
C VAL A 80 10.89 19.28 -14.64
N ARG A 81 11.62 18.18 -14.83
CA ARG A 81 11.80 17.60 -16.15
C ARG A 81 10.73 16.56 -16.42
N TYR A 82 10.04 16.72 -17.55
CA TYR A 82 9.08 15.76 -18.05
C TYR A 82 9.73 14.85 -19.07
N MET A 83 9.34 13.58 -19.06
CA MET A 83 9.90 12.58 -19.94
C MET A 83 8.85 11.53 -20.26
N VAL A 84 8.75 11.10 -21.52
CA VAL A 84 7.81 10.05 -21.92
C VAL A 84 8.52 8.71 -21.82
N LEU A 85 8.13 7.89 -20.85
CA LEU A 85 8.62 6.52 -20.73
C LEU A 85 7.76 5.59 -21.57
N TYR A 86 8.40 4.62 -22.22
CA TYR A 86 7.75 3.53 -22.94
C TYR A 86 8.02 2.23 -22.19
N ARG A 87 7.05 1.31 -22.22
CA ARG A 87 7.12 0.04 -21.52
C ARG A 87 8.40 -0.71 -21.88
N ASP A 88 9.10 -1.15 -20.86
CA ASP A 88 10.34 -1.91 -20.93
C ASP A 88 11.57 -1.23 -21.57
N LEU A 89 11.47 0.05 -21.98
CA LEU A 89 12.59 0.82 -22.49
C LEU A 89 13.20 1.72 -21.40
N PRO A 90 14.44 1.49 -20.96
CA PRO A 90 15.10 2.37 -20.01
C PRO A 90 15.47 3.70 -20.69
N MET A 91 15.20 4.80 -20.00
CA MET A 91 15.45 6.16 -20.49
C MET A 91 16.25 6.96 -19.46
N ARG A 92 17.23 7.72 -19.94
CA ARG A 92 18.09 8.56 -19.09
C ARG A 92 17.55 9.98 -19.02
N CYS A 93 17.40 10.51 -17.81
CA CYS A 93 17.21 11.93 -17.59
C CYS A 93 18.52 12.70 -17.79
N GLN A 94 18.45 14.01 -18.02
CA GLN A 94 19.64 14.86 -18.17
C GLN A 94 20.52 14.90 -16.91
N CYS A 95 19.95 14.68 -15.72
CA CYS A 95 20.73 14.52 -14.48
C CYS A 95 21.53 13.21 -14.42
N GLY A 96 21.33 12.29 -15.36
CA GLY A 96 22.06 11.03 -15.45
C GLY A 96 21.33 9.83 -14.85
N HIS A 97 20.29 10.04 -14.03
CA HIS A 97 19.45 8.97 -13.52
C HIS A 97 18.64 8.30 -14.64
N TRP A 98 18.47 6.99 -14.52
CA TRP A 98 17.74 6.15 -15.44
C TRP A 98 16.37 5.77 -14.88
N PHE A 99 15.39 5.65 -15.76
CA PHE A 99 14.01 5.30 -15.44
C PHE A 99 13.52 4.23 -16.40
N LYS A 100 12.66 3.32 -15.93
CA LYS A 100 12.05 2.28 -16.78
C LYS A 100 10.59 2.09 -16.40
N LEU A 101 9.70 2.22 -17.39
CA LEU A 101 8.29 1.92 -17.23
C LEU A 101 8.09 0.39 -17.26
N ILE A 102 7.37 -0.12 -16.27
CA ILE A 102 6.99 -1.53 -16.15
C ILE A 102 5.49 -1.63 -15.84
N ASP A 103 4.93 -2.81 -16.08
CA ASP A 103 3.55 -3.09 -15.69
C ASP A 103 3.36 -3.04 -14.16
N MET A 104 2.11 -2.80 -13.75
CA MET A 104 1.74 -2.68 -12.34
C MET A 104 2.03 -3.94 -11.53
N ASP A 105 1.82 -5.13 -12.10
CA ASP A 105 2.03 -6.39 -11.38
C ASP A 105 3.51 -6.58 -11.07
N ARG A 106 4.39 -6.33 -12.03
CA ARG A 106 5.84 -6.35 -11.83
C ARG A 106 6.27 -5.27 -10.85
N PHE A 107 5.69 -4.07 -10.89
CA PHE A 107 6.02 -3.01 -9.95
C PHE A 107 5.70 -3.41 -8.50
N GLU A 108 4.52 -3.99 -8.26
CA GLU A 108 4.16 -4.50 -6.93
C GLU A 108 5.06 -5.66 -6.48
N GLN A 109 5.48 -6.54 -7.39
CA GLN A 109 6.46 -7.60 -7.08
C GLN A 109 7.81 -7.04 -6.65
N GLU A 110 8.30 -5.98 -7.31
CA GLU A 110 9.56 -5.35 -6.91
C GLU A 110 9.44 -4.62 -5.56
N ARG A 111 8.30 -3.97 -5.29
CA ARG A 111 8.00 -3.39 -3.98
C ARG A 111 7.98 -4.44 -2.88
N GLU A 112 7.38 -5.58 -3.17
CA GLU A 112 7.35 -6.72 -2.26
C GLU A 112 8.77 -7.23 -1.96
N LYS A 113 9.60 -7.41 -3.01
CA LYS A 113 11.01 -7.79 -2.85
C LYS A 113 11.79 -6.77 -2.01
N HIS A 114 11.53 -5.48 -2.19
CA HIS A 114 12.14 -4.44 -1.36
C HIS A 114 11.70 -4.58 0.09
N TRP A 115 10.40 -4.69 0.34
CA TRP A 115 9.84 -4.87 1.67
C TRP A 115 10.41 -6.08 2.40
N GLN A 116 10.51 -7.24 1.73
CA GLN A 116 11.08 -8.45 2.34
C GLN A 116 12.52 -8.26 2.84
N LYS A 117 13.28 -7.30 2.29
CA LYS A 117 14.64 -6.98 2.74
C LYS A 117 14.66 -6.07 3.97
N ILE A 118 13.65 -5.22 4.14
CA ILE A 118 13.64 -4.17 5.18
C ILE A 118 12.64 -4.45 6.31
N LYS A 119 11.72 -5.39 6.15
CA LYS A 119 10.61 -5.64 7.09
C LYS A 119 11.06 -5.94 8.53
N ASP A 120 12.25 -6.52 8.68
CA ASP A 120 12.79 -6.95 9.97
C ASP A 120 13.60 -5.84 10.67
N GLU A 121 13.79 -4.68 10.03
CA GLU A 121 14.37 -3.50 10.68
C GLU A 121 13.50 -3.05 11.86
N PRO A 122 14.08 -2.54 12.97
CA PRO A 122 13.34 -2.27 14.20
C PRO A 122 12.09 -1.39 14.03
N GLU A 123 12.18 -0.35 13.20
CA GLU A 123 11.03 0.53 12.91
C GLU A 123 9.92 -0.20 12.15
N ASN A 124 10.28 -1.06 11.20
CA ASN A 124 9.34 -1.76 10.34
C ASN A 124 8.70 -2.95 11.07
N ALA A 125 9.47 -3.66 11.88
CA ALA A 125 8.98 -4.70 12.77
C ALA A 125 7.96 -4.14 13.78
N LYS A 126 8.20 -2.93 14.31
CA LYS A 126 7.24 -2.25 15.18
C LYS A 126 5.93 -1.95 14.45
N LEU A 127 5.98 -1.52 13.19
CA LEU A 127 4.77 -1.31 12.38
C LEU A 127 4.00 -2.62 12.14
N LEU A 128 4.71 -3.73 11.87
CA LEU A 128 4.09 -5.05 11.72
C LEU A 128 3.42 -5.53 13.01
N GLN A 129 4.08 -5.32 14.15
CA GLN A 129 3.50 -5.63 15.45
C GLN A 129 2.25 -4.79 15.73
N GLN A 130 2.32 -3.47 15.49
CA GLN A 130 1.16 -2.58 15.64
C GLN A 130 -0.01 -2.96 14.74
N LEU A 131 0.26 -3.38 13.49
CA LEU A 131 -0.76 -3.87 12.59
C LEU A 131 -1.43 -5.13 13.17
N THR A 132 -0.63 -6.10 13.61
CA THR A 132 -1.10 -7.36 14.20
C THR A 132 -1.93 -7.12 15.46
N ASP A 133 -1.46 -6.26 16.36
CA ASP A 133 -2.17 -5.93 17.61
C ASP A 133 -3.52 -5.25 17.32
N THR A 134 -3.55 -4.37 16.32
CA THR A 134 -4.77 -3.67 15.89
C THR A 134 -5.77 -4.64 15.26
N GLU A 135 -5.32 -5.56 14.41
CA GLU A 135 -6.16 -6.62 13.83
C GLU A 135 -6.76 -7.53 14.91
N ASN A 136 -5.96 -7.88 15.92
CA ASN A 136 -6.44 -8.69 17.04
C ASN A 136 -7.51 -7.97 17.86
N GLU A 137 -7.33 -6.68 18.17
CA GLU A 137 -8.34 -5.92 18.89
C GLU A 137 -9.60 -5.69 18.05
N LEU A 138 -9.47 -5.44 16.74
CA LEU A 138 -10.62 -5.36 15.84
C LEU A 138 -11.44 -6.66 15.86
N ASN A 139 -10.77 -7.81 15.74
CA ASN A 139 -11.45 -9.11 15.82
C ASN A 139 -12.14 -9.30 17.18
N ARG A 140 -11.52 -8.87 18.29
CA ARG A 140 -12.12 -8.93 19.63
C ARG A 140 -13.36 -8.06 19.75
N LEU A 141 -13.30 -6.82 19.24
CA LEU A 141 -14.43 -5.88 19.25
C LEU A 141 -15.56 -6.38 18.35
N MET A 142 -15.25 -6.92 17.17
CA MET A 142 -16.22 -7.52 16.26
C MET A 142 -16.95 -8.71 16.92
N GLU A 143 -16.24 -9.59 17.62
CA GLU A 143 -16.87 -10.71 18.33
C GLU A 143 -17.76 -10.21 19.47
N LYS A 144 -17.31 -9.21 20.24
CA LYS A 144 -18.15 -8.57 21.27
C LYS A 144 -19.42 -7.94 20.68
N GLY A 145 -19.34 -7.42 19.46
CA GLY A 145 -20.44 -6.77 18.75
C GLY A 145 -21.43 -7.69 18.05
N LYS A 146 -21.12 -8.98 17.95
CA LYS A 146 -21.86 -9.93 17.10
C LYS A 146 -23.36 -10.01 17.41
N ASP A 147 -23.71 -9.92 18.69
CA ASP A 147 -25.10 -10.01 19.17
C ASP A 147 -25.67 -8.66 19.64
N ILE A 148 -24.87 -7.58 19.52
CA ILE A 148 -25.28 -6.23 19.93
C ILE A 148 -26.15 -5.62 18.83
N LYS A 149 -27.35 -5.16 19.21
CA LYS A 149 -28.21 -4.38 18.33
C LYS A 149 -27.81 -2.91 18.43
N ARG A 150 -28.09 -2.12 17.38
CA ARG A 150 -27.83 -0.68 17.38
C ARG A 150 -28.48 0.05 18.57
N THR A 151 -29.60 -0.45 19.09
CA THR A 151 -30.32 0.12 20.23
C THR A 151 -29.86 -0.42 21.59
N SER A 152 -28.91 -1.36 21.61
CA SER A 152 -28.41 -1.94 22.85
C SER A 152 -27.57 -0.93 23.63
N PRO A 153 -27.64 -0.92 24.97
CA PRO A 153 -26.74 -0.11 25.79
C PRO A 153 -25.27 -0.41 25.49
N GLY A 154 -24.45 0.63 25.30
CA GLY A 154 -23.02 0.50 24.94
C GLY A 154 -22.74 0.17 23.47
N ALA A 155 -23.76 0.19 22.60
CA ALA A 155 -23.55 0.01 21.15
C ALA A 155 -22.73 1.16 20.55
N ASP A 156 -22.99 2.41 20.96
CA ASP A 156 -22.25 3.57 20.48
C ASP A 156 -20.77 3.51 20.87
N ASP A 157 -20.47 3.20 22.14
CA ASP A 157 -19.09 3.03 22.62
C ASP A 157 -18.33 1.94 21.84
N LEU A 158 -19.01 0.84 21.49
CA LEU A 158 -18.41 -0.23 20.69
C LEU A 158 -18.12 0.23 19.26
N LEU A 159 -19.07 0.93 18.63
CA LEU A 159 -18.89 1.47 17.28
C LEU A 159 -17.76 2.50 17.24
N GLU A 160 -17.65 3.36 18.24
CA GLU A 160 -16.55 4.30 18.38
C GLU A 160 -15.21 3.57 18.57
N ALA A 161 -15.16 2.54 19.41
CA ALA A 161 -13.96 1.72 19.58
C ALA A 161 -13.54 1.03 18.27
N LEU A 162 -14.50 0.46 17.53
CA LEU A 162 -14.25 -0.14 16.21
C LEU A 162 -13.70 0.89 15.22
N ALA A 163 -14.32 2.06 15.12
CA ALA A 163 -13.87 3.14 14.24
C ALA A 163 -12.44 3.58 14.59
N ASN A 164 -12.14 3.76 15.87
CA ASN A 164 -10.81 4.15 16.35
C ASN A 164 -9.74 3.11 15.99
N GLN A 165 -10.03 1.81 16.14
CA GLN A 165 -9.08 0.77 15.75
C GLN A 165 -8.96 0.65 14.22
N TRP A 166 -10.05 0.89 13.49
CA TRP A 166 -10.04 0.91 12.03
C TRP A 166 -9.11 2.00 11.47
N GLU A 167 -9.19 3.22 12.02
CA GLU A 167 -8.29 4.31 11.62
C GLU A 167 -6.83 3.99 11.93
N LYS A 168 -6.55 3.35 13.06
CA LYS A 168 -5.19 2.88 13.40
C LYS A 168 -4.68 1.84 12.39
N LEU A 169 -5.53 0.90 11.99
CA LEU A 169 -5.19 -0.12 11.00
C LEU A 169 -4.81 0.54 9.66
N LYS A 170 -5.67 1.42 9.15
CA LYS A 170 -5.45 2.15 7.89
C LYS A 170 -4.15 2.97 7.95
N THR A 171 -3.93 3.69 9.04
CA THR A 171 -2.74 4.53 9.21
C THR A 171 -1.45 3.69 9.26
N THR A 172 -1.47 2.57 9.98
CA THR A 172 -0.31 1.67 10.10
C THR A 172 -0.01 0.98 8.77
N TYR A 173 -1.05 0.49 8.09
CA TYR A 173 -0.91 -0.10 6.76
C TYR A 173 -0.34 0.90 5.74
N ALA A 174 -0.84 2.13 5.75
CA ALA A 174 -0.31 3.20 4.91
C ALA A 174 1.18 3.46 5.20
N ALA A 175 1.58 3.51 6.48
CA ALA A 175 2.98 3.66 6.86
C ALA A 175 3.86 2.52 6.33
N ILE A 176 3.39 1.27 6.40
CA ILE A 176 4.08 0.11 5.81
C ILE A 176 4.20 0.29 4.30
N ARG A 177 3.10 0.56 3.58
CA ARG A 177 3.09 0.75 2.12
C ARG A 177 4.07 1.84 1.66
N ARG A 178 4.22 2.90 2.45
CA ARG A 178 5.19 3.97 2.21
C ARG A 178 6.64 3.50 2.32
N LYS A 179 6.94 2.57 3.24
CA LYS A 179 8.26 1.92 3.36
C LYS A 179 8.50 0.94 2.23
N MET A 180 7.44 0.32 1.68
CA MET A 180 7.55 -0.56 0.50
C MET A 180 7.79 0.17 -0.82
N GLU A 181 7.72 1.51 -0.85
CA GLU A 181 8.02 2.26 -2.08
C GLU A 181 9.42 1.92 -2.58
N LEU A 182 9.54 1.74 -3.89
CA LEU A 182 10.86 1.58 -4.48
C LEU A 182 11.65 2.86 -4.25
N PRO A 183 12.91 2.73 -3.80
CA PRO A 183 13.70 3.86 -3.36
C PRO A 183 13.94 4.85 -4.49
#